data_AF-A0A510L7S6-F1
#
_entry.id   AF-A0A510L7S6-F1
#
_cell.length_a   1.000
_cell.length_b   1.000
_cell.length_c   1.000
_cell.angle_alpha   90.00
_cell.angle_beta   90.00
_cell.angle_gamma   90.00
#
_symmetry.space_group_name_H-M   'P 1'
#
loop_
_entity.id
_entity.type
_entity.pdbx_description
1 polymer ?
#
loop_
_entity_poly.entity_id
_entity_poly.type
_entity_poly.pdbx_seq_one_letter_code
_entity_poly.pdbx_strand_id
1 'polypeptide(L)' 'MDQELYNSIKISDRKITYIEEFEGKYFIGLENGELVITDGKFNILKQEKVLKERIVKICVIENEIYVMGCENRIVKYRII' A
#
# COMPACT_ATOMS: atom_id res chain seq x y z
N MET A 1 11.35 17.66 24.95
CA MET A 1 11.63 18.03 23.56
C MET A 1 10.46 17.47 22.78
N ASP A 2 9.44 18.30 22.61
CA ASP A 2 8.22 17.95 21.91
C ASP A 2 8.61 17.60 20.47
N GLN A 3 8.39 16.35 20.06
CA GLN A 3 8.57 15.94 18.67
C GLN A 3 7.42 16.56 17.87
N GLU A 4 7.62 17.80 17.44
CA GLU A 4 6.72 18.49 16.52
C GLU A 4 6.62 17.67 15.22
N LEU A 5 5.40 17.24 14.92
CA LEU A 5 4.98 16.61 13.67
C LEU A 5 5.14 17.60 12.51
N TYR A 6 6.38 17.84 12.07
CA TYR A 6 6.66 18.85 11.05
C TYR A 6 6.35 18.40 9.63
N ASN A 7 6.27 17.08 9.38
CA ASN A 7 6.13 16.54 8.04
C ASN A 7 4.95 15.57 7.99
N SER A 8 3.78 16.10 7.61
CA SER A 8 2.64 15.26 7.19
C SER A 8 2.62 15.19 5.66
N ILE A 9 2.50 13.98 5.12
CA ILE A 9 2.37 13.75 3.69
C ILE A 9 1.01 13.10 3.44
N LYS A 10 0.18 13.73 2.62
CA LYS A 10 -1.09 13.16 2.20
C LYS A 10 -0.86 12.22 1.02
N ILE A 11 -1.09 10.93 1.24
CA ILE A 11 -0.92 9.89 0.20
C ILE A 11 -2.25 9.58 -0.50
N SER A 12 -3.38 9.71 0.19
CA SER A 12 -4.70 9.38 -0.36
C SER A 12 -5.81 10.19 0.31
N ASP A 13 -6.90 10.41 -0.43
CA ASP A 13 -8.18 10.88 0.12
C ASP A 13 -8.98 9.77 0.79
N ARG A 14 -8.58 8.50 0.60
CA ARG A 14 -9.24 7.33 1.18
C ARG A 14 -8.49 6.85 2.41
N LYS A 15 -9.17 6.11 3.28
CA LYS A 15 -8.53 5.51 4.45
C LYS A 15 -7.46 4.51 4.02
N ILE A 16 -6.24 4.74 4.50
CA ILE A 16 -5.15 3.77 4.45
C ILE A 16 -5.45 2.65 5.46
N THR A 17 -5.31 1.40 5.03
CA THR A 17 -5.63 0.22 5.82
C THR A 17 -4.42 -0.67 6.10
N TYR A 18 -3.38 -0.58 5.28
CA TYR A 18 -2.14 -1.34 5.47
C TYR A 18 -0.97 -0.61 4.79
N ILE A 19 0.24 -0.76 5.34
CA ILE A 19 1.49 -0.27 4.74
C ILE A 19 2.53 -1.36 4.91
N GLU A 20 3.19 -1.75 3.81
CA GLU A 20 4.36 -2.63 3.79
C GLU A 20 5.55 -1.88 3.17
N GLU A 21 6.74 -2.04 3.73
CA GLU A 21 7.98 -1.53 3.14
C GLU A 21 8.77 -2.71 2.57
N PHE A 22 9.30 -2.54 1.36
CA PHE A 22 10.21 -3.50 0.75
C PHE A 22 11.13 -2.81 -0.23
N GLU A 23 12.45 -3.00 -0.06
CA GLU A 23 13.52 -2.45 -0.90
C GLU A 23 13.39 -0.93 -1.17
N GLY A 24 13.03 -0.16 -0.14
CA GLY A 24 12.93 1.29 -0.24
C GLY A 24 11.70 1.78 -1.01
N LYS A 25 10.69 0.92 -1.20
CA LYS A 25 9.36 1.26 -1.71
C LYS A 25 8.31 0.99 -0.66
N TYR A 26 7.23 1.75 -0.69
CA TYR A 26 6.06 1.49 0.16
C TYR A 26 4.89 0.98 -0.68
N PHE A 27 4.23 -0.05 -0.15
CA PHE A 27 3.03 -0.66 -0.70
C PHE A 27 1.88 -0.38 0.27
N ILE A 28 0.96 0.47 -0.14
CA ILE A 28 -0.04 1.08 0.72
C ILE A 28 -1.41 0.60 0.26
N GLY A 29 -2.11 -0.12 1.13
CA GLY A 29 -3.45 -0.62 0.89
C GLY A 29 -4.50 0.41 1.31
N LEU A 30 -5.51 0.60 0.47
CA LEU A 30 -6.65 1.48 0.74
C LEU A 30 -7.92 0.68 1.05
N GLU A 31 -8.86 1.32 1.74
CA GLU A 31 -10.13 0.72 2.17
C GLU A 31 -11.06 0.29 1.02
N ASN A 32 -10.83 0.81 -0.18
CA ASN A 32 -11.58 0.43 -1.35
C ASN A 32 -10.86 -0.63 -2.20
N GLY A 33 -9.72 -1.17 -1.78
CA GLY A 33 -9.02 -2.19 -2.58
C GLY A 33 -8.01 -1.66 -3.58
N GLU A 34 -7.71 -0.36 -3.54
CA GLU A 34 -6.60 0.22 -4.29
C GLU A 34 -5.26 -0.02 -3.58
N LEU A 35 -4.26 -0.47 -4.34
CA LEU A 35 -2.87 -0.53 -3.93
C LEU A 35 -2.15 0.69 -4.49
N VAL A 36 -1.53 1.47 -3.60
CA VAL A 36 -0.65 2.59 -3.95
C VAL A 36 0.79 2.14 -3.71
N ILE A 37 1.66 2.33 -4.71
CA ILE A 37 3.08 2.05 -4.63
C ILE A 37 3.83 3.37 -4.69
N THR A 38 4.72 3.61 -3.74
CA THR A 38 5.55 4.83 -3.69
C THR A 38 7.03 4.49 -3.68
N ASP A 39 7.86 5.49 -4.00
CA ASP A 39 9.28 5.44 -3.65
C ASP A 39 9.50 5.70 -2.16
N GLY A 40 10.76 5.66 -1.71
CA GLY A 40 11.14 5.91 -0.31
C GLY A 40 10.95 7.36 0.15
N LYS A 41 10.56 8.27 -0.74
CA LYS A 41 10.19 9.67 -0.44
C LYS A 41 8.67 9.89 -0.50
N PHE A 42 7.90 8.80 -0.61
CA PHE A 42 6.44 8.82 -0.75
C PHE A 42 5.91 9.46 -2.04
N ASN A 43 6.73 9.58 -3.10
CA ASN A 43 6.22 9.92 -4.42
C ASN A 43 5.47 8.71 -5.00
N ILE A 44 4.24 8.91 -5.45
CA ILE A 44 3.42 7.83 -6.03
C ILE A 44 4.03 7.38 -7.35
N LEU A 45 4.43 6.11 -7.40
CA LEU A 45 4.91 5.43 -8.59
C LEU A 45 3.77 4.77 -9.37
N LYS A 46 2.79 4.20 -8.65
CA LYS A 46 1.62 3.54 -9.23
C LYS A 46 0.44 3.53 -8.25
N GLN A 47 -0.78 3.58 -8.77
CA GLN A 47 -2.00 3.36 -8.02
C GLN A 47 -2.96 2.54 -8.88
N GLU A 48 -3.43 1.41 -8.35
CA GLU A 48 -4.29 0.50 -9.11
C GLU A 48 -5.30 -0.22 -8.20
N LYS A 49 -6.50 -0.45 -8.73
CA LYS A 49 -7.53 -1.27 -8.07
C LYS A 49 -7.14 -2.75 -8.19
N VAL A 50 -6.73 -3.37 -7.09
CA VAL A 50 -6.29 -4.78 -7.07
C VAL A 50 -7.32 -5.71 -6.43
N LEU A 51 -8.19 -5.18 -5.58
CA LEU A 51 -9.30 -5.89 -4.94
C LEU A 51 -10.59 -5.08 -5.09
N LYS A 52 -11.76 -5.71 -4.98
CA LYS A 52 -13.04 -4.99 -4.98
C LYS A 52 -13.30 -4.33 -3.62
N GLU A 53 -12.73 -4.89 -2.59
CA GLU A 53 -12.89 -4.63 -1.17
C GLU A 53 -11.59 -4.14 -0.51
N ARG A 54 -11.68 -3.75 0.77
CA ARG A 54 -10.54 -3.33 1.60
C ARG A 54 -9.35 -4.30 1.52
N ILE A 55 -8.16 -3.73 1.34
CA ILE A 55 -6.90 -4.44 1.59
C ILE A 55 -6.66 -4.57 3.09
N VAL A 56 -6.40 -5.77 3.57
CA VAL A 56 -6.13 -6.07 4.99
C VAL A 56 -4.67 -6.43 5.25
N LYS A 57 -3.97 -6.95 4.25
CA LYS A 57 -2.55 -7.28 4.34
C LYS A 57 -1.89 -7.16 2.98
N ILE A 58 -0.64 -6.70 2.98
CA ILE A 58 0.27 -6.79 1.85
C ILE A 58 1.47 -7.59 2.32
N CYS A 59 2.04 -8.41 1.44
CA CYS A 59 3.29 -9.12 1.68
C CYS A 59 4.09 -9.14 0.39
N VAL A 60 5.35 -8.78 0.47
CA VAL A 60 6.29 -8.90 -0.66
C VAL A 60 7.23 -10.06 -0.36
N ILE A 61 7.24 -11.05 -1.24
CA ILE A 61 8.11 -12.22 -1.14
C ILE A 61 8.93 -12.26 -2.42
N GLU A 62 10.25 -12.17 -2.29
CA GLU A 62 11.17 -11.97 -3.41
C GLU A 62 10.75 -10.72 -4.22
N ASN A 63 10.24 -10.89 -5.43
CA ASN A 63 9.76 -9.79 -6.29
C ASN A 63 8.25 -9.86 -6.55
N GLU A 64 7.50 -10.57 -5.71
CA GLU A 64 6.07 -10.81 -5.90
C GLU A 64 5.26 -10.17 -4.79
N ILE A 65 4.21 -9.45 -5.18
CA ILE A 65 3.34 -8.73 -4.24
C ILE A 65 2.07 -9.54 -4.05
N TYR A 66 1.81 -9.94 -2.81
CA TYR A 66 0.61 -10.62 -2.38
C TYR A 66 -0.27 -9.65 -1.62
N VAL A 67 -1.52 -9.53 -2.05
CA VAL A 67 -2.49 -8.61 -1.45
C VAL A 67 -3.67 -9.42 -0.96
N MET A 68 -4.01 -9.27 0.32
CA MET A 68 -5.13 -9.96 0.96
C MET A 68 -6.29 -8.98 1.19
N GLY A 69 -7.50 -9.44 0.89
CA GLY A 69 -8.75 -8.73 1.14
C GLY A 69 -9.61 -9.36 2.23
N CYS A 70 -10.71 -8.68 2.58
CA CYS A 70 -11.68 -9.17 3.57
C CYS A 70 -12.44 -10.45 3.13
N GLU A 71 -12.42 -10.82 1.85
CA GLU A 71 -13.06 -12.05 1.36
C GLU A 71 -12.24 -13.33 1.59
N ASN A 72 -11.23 -13.30 2.48
CA ASN A 72 -10.28 -14.40 2.70
C ASN A 72 -9.57 -14.84 1.41
N ARG A 73 -9.34 -13.89 0.50
CA ARG A 73 -8.66 -14.10 -0.77
C ARG A 73 -7.32 -13.39 -0.76
N ILE A 74 -6.30 -14.06 -1.30
CA ILE A 74 -5.00 -13.49 -1.60
C ILE A 74 -4.89 -13.41 -3.13
N VAL A 75 -4.63 -12.22 -3.65
CA VAL A 75 -4.31 -12.01 -5.07
C VAL A 75 -2.83 -11.74 -5.23
N LYS A 76 -2.26 -12.28 -6.28
CA LYS A 76 -0.88 -12.00 -6.70
C LYS A 76 -0.90 -10.84 -7.66
N TYR A 77 -0.30 -9.73 -7.26
CA TYR A 77 -0.12 -8.55 -8.08
C TYR A 77 1.26 -8.59 -8.76
N ARG A 78 1.26 -8.58 -10.08
CA ARG A 78 2.48 -8.50 -10.90
C ARG A 78 2.68 -7.07 -11.34
N ILE A 79 3.87 -6.53 -11.10
CA ILE A 79 4.29 -5.29 -11.75
C ILE A 79 4.59 -5.65 -13.21
N ILE A 80 3.76 -5.16 -14.14
CA ILE A 80 4.00 -5.20 -15.59
C ILE A 80 4.61 -3.86 -15.98
#